data_AF-A0AAV8ZD62-F1
#
_entry.id   AF-A0AAV8ZD62-F1
#
_cell.length_a   1.000
_cell.length_b   1.000
_cell.length_c   1.000
_cell.angle_alpha   90.00
_cell.angle_beta   90.00
_cell.angle_gamma   90.00
#
_symmetry.space_group_name_H-M   'P 1'
#
loop_
_entity.id
_entity.type
_entity.pdbx_description
1 polymer ?
#
loop_
_entity_poly.entity_id
_entity_poly.type
_entity_poly.pdbx_seq_one_letter_code
_entity_poly.pdbx_strand_id
1 'polypeptide(L)'
;EDDDEEGGAEYSESTYKFEDFVKRLPNPRIVRTCGMALRRYDRNSVYTNHCIVKLLHRIAFDCKMYVVLFQVSIFKTFDRIFASQELPQYSELVRFATYIMKQFFKLSTTNIGVFVEALFWKTSKDAYEIENGYGSYKNV
;
A
#
# COMPACT_ATOMS: atom_id res chain seq x y z
N GLU A 1 50.91 24.65 27.37
CA GLU A 1 49.54 24.69 27.91
C GLU A 1 48.67 25.38 26.87
N ASP A 2 48.59 24.86 25.64
CA ASP A 2 47.98 23.59 25.21
C ASP A 2 46.48 23.57 25.53
N ASP A 3 45.64 23.72 24.50
CA ASP A 3 44.50 22.85 24.24
C ASP A 3 43.82 23.26 22.92
N ASP A 4 44.31 22.67 21.82
CA ASP A 4 43.59 22.56 20.56
C ASP A 4 42.52 21.46 20.71
N GLU A 5 41.29 21.84 21.06
CA GLU A 5 40.16 20.90 21.11
C GLU A 5 39.63 20.66 19.68
N GLU A 6 40.18 19.65 19.00
CA GLU A 6 39.62 19.09 17.78
C GLU A 6 38.18 18.61 18.02
N GLY A 7 37.21 19.41 17.58
CA GLY A 7 35.79 19.04 17.52
C GLY A 7 35.57 17.90 16.52
N GLY A 8 35.82 16.66 16.96
CA GLY A 8 35.55 15.45 16.20
C GLY A 8 34.09 15.39 15.79
N ALA A 9 33.83 15.34 14.48
CA ALA A 9 32.49 15.16 13.96
C ALA A 9 31.92 13.82 14.48
N GLU A 10 30.89 13.91 15.32
CA GLU A 10 30.20 12.74 15.87
C GLU A 10 29.38 12.08 14.75
N TYR A 11 29.92 11.01 14.16
CA TYR A 11 29.20 10.19 13.20
C TYR A 11 28.24 9.27 13.97
N SER A 12 26.97 9.69 14.11
CA SER A 12 25.90 8.82 14.57
C SER A 12 25.55 7.80 13.47
N GLU A 13 25.99 6.55 13.63
CA GLU A 13 25.51 5.44 12.78
C GLU A 13 24.04 5.14 13.11
N SER A 14 23.12 5.62 12.27
CA SER A 14 21.70 5.32 12.43
C SER A 14 21.44 3.83 12.20
N THR A 15 21.03 3.09 13.24
CA THR A 15 20.59 1.70 13.12
C THR A 15 19.40 1.62 12.15
N TYR A 16 19.59 1.00 10.98
CA TYR A 16 18.53 0.83 9.99
C TYR A 16 17.47 -0.15 10.51
N LYS A 17 16.35 0.37 11.01
CA LYS A 17 15.19 -0.43 11.41
C LYS A 17 14.30 -0.67 10.19
N PHE A 18 14.21 -1.92 9.76
CA PHE A 18 13.36 -2.31 8.62
C PHE A 18 11.89 -1.90 8.80
N GLU A 19 11.40 -1.89 10.04
CA GLU A 19 10.05 -1.44 10.38
C GLU A 19 9.79 0.02 10.02
N ASP A 20 10.78 0.90 10.22
CA ASP A 20 10.65 2.33 9.90
C ASP A 20 10.64 2.56 8.39
N PHE A 21 11.31 1.69 7.63
CA PHE A 21 11.18 1.66 6.17
C PHE A 21 9.79 1.20 5.72
N VAL A 22 9.29 0.10 6.31
CA VAL A 22 7.97 -0.45 5.98
C VAL A 22 6.86 0.56 6.25
N LYS A 23 6.94 1.31 7.36
CA LYS A 23 5.99 2.40 7.69
C LYS A 23 5.94 3.53 6.65
N ARG A 24 6.98 3.70 5.82
CA ARG A 24 7.03 4.71 4.75
C ARG A 24 6.44 4.22 3.42
N LEU A 25 6.20 2.91 3.28
CA LEU A 25 5.65 2.29 2.06
C LEU A 25 4.21 2.72 1.70
N PRO A 26 3.30 3.00 2.66
CA PRO A 26 1.96 3.51 2.38
C PRO A 26 1.91 4.93 1.80
N ASN A 27 3.00 5.40 1.18
CA ASN A 27 3.02 6.68 0.51
C ASN A 27 2.12 6.62 -0.74
N PRO A 28 1.19 7.58 -0.93
CA PRO A 28 0.28 7.61 -2.08
C PRO A 28 1.00 7.54 -3.44
N ARG A 29 2.21 8.10 -3.53
CA ARG A 29 3.04 8.02 -4.75
C ARG A 29 3.47 6.59 -5.06
N ILE A 30 3.88 5.83 -4.05
CA ILE A 30 4.30 4.42 -4.21
C ILE A 30 3.11 3.59 -4.65
N VAL A 31 1.96 3.74 -3.98
CA VAL A 31 0.73 3.01 -4.31
C VAL A 31 0.28 3.34 -5.74
N ARG A 32 0.36 4.62 -6.14
CA ARG A 32 0.04 5.06 -7.51
C ARG A 32 0.95 4.44 -8.55
N THR A 33 2.26 4.44 -8.31
CA THR A 33 3.23 3.81 -9.23
C THR A 33 2.98 2.30 -9.33
N CYS A 34 2.70 1.63 -8.22
CA CYS A 34 2.36 0.21 -8.23
C CYS A 34 1.07 -0.07 -8.99
N GLY A 35 0.02 0.75 -8.79
CA GLY A 35 -1.22 0.65 -9.54
C GLY A 35 -1.04 0.89 -11.05
N MET A 36 -0.16 1.82 -11.43
CA MET A 36 0.21 2.03 -12.83
C MET A 36 0.96 0.84 -13.43
N ALA A 37 1.90 0.24 -12.68
CA ALA A 37 2.62 -0.95 -13.11
C ALA A 37 1.69 -2.16 -13.27
N LEU A 38 0.73 -2.32 -12.35
CA LEU A 38 -0.28 -3.38 -12.39
C LEU A 38 -1.20 -3.27 -13.61
N ARG A 39 -1.46 -2.05 -14.12
CA ARG A 39 -2.31 -1.82 -15.30
C ARG A 39 -1.82 -2.57 -16.55
N ARG A 40 -0.52 -2.86 -16.61
CA ARG A 40 0.17 -3.58 -17.70
C ARG A 40 0.57 -5.01 -17.29
N TYR A 41 -0.14 -5.63 -16.34
CA TYR A 41 0.16 -6.99 -15.84
C TYR A 41 0.27 -8.04 -16.96
N ASP A 42 -0.43 -7.82 -18.07
CA ASP A 42 -0.43 -8.64 -19.28
C ASP A 42 0.90 -8.59 -20.06
N ARG A 43 1.60 -7.45 -20.00
CA ARG A 43 2.90 -7.25 -20.67
C ARG A 43 4.10 -7.48 -19.75
N ASN A 44 3.87 -7.53 -18.45
CA ASN A 44 4.91 -7.72 -17.45
C ASN A 44 5.32 -9.20 -17.37
N SER A 45 6.58 -9.45 -17.00
CA SER A 45 7.00 -10.80 -16.63
C SER A 45 6.29 -11.28 -15.36
N VAL A 46 6.20 -12.61 -15.18
CA VAL A 46 5.66 -13.23 -13.95
C VAL A 46 6.40 -12.73 -12.72
N TYR A 47 7.72 -12.62 -12.79
CA TYR A 47 8.56 -12.10 -11.70
C TYR A 47 8.23 -10.64 -11.35
N THR A 48 8.07 -9.78 -12.36
CA THR A 48 7.72 -8.37 -12.15
C THR A 48 6.36 -8.24 -11.47
N ASN A 49 5.37 -9.00 -11.92
CA ASN A 49 4.04 -9.02 -11.31
C ASN A 49 4.10 -9.52 -9.85
N HIS A 50 4.88 -10.57 -9.59
CA HIS A 50 5.12 -11.07 -8.24
C HIS A 50 5.70 -9.98 -7.32
N CYS A 51 6.72 -9.24 -7.78
CA CYS A 51 7.31 -8.15 -7.00
C CYS A 51 6.32 -7.02 -6.68
N ILE A 52 5.51 -6.62 -7.67
CA ILE A 52 4.48 -5.59 -7.48
C ILE A 52 3.44 -6.07 -6.45
N VAL A 53 2.92 -7.29 -6.60
CA VAL A 53 1.95 -7.88 -5.67
C VAL A 53 2.54 -8.00 -4.28
N LYS A 54 3.79 -8.46 -4.14
CA LYS A 54 4.48 -8.54 -2.85
C LYS A 54 4.59 -7.18 -2.18
N LEU A 55 4.94 -6.13 -2.93
CA LEU A 55 5.03 -4.79 -2.35
C LEU A 55 3.67 -4.28 -1.87
N LEU A 56 2.63 -4.46 -2.68
CA LEU A 56 1.24 -4.11 -2.31
C LEU A 56 0.73 -4.96 -1.14
N HIS A 57 1.10 -6.24 -1.09
CA HIS A 57 0.78 -7.13 0.02
C HIS A 57 1.44 -6.68 1.32
N ARG A 58 2.72 -6.25 1.29
CA ARG A 58 3.38 -5.68 2.48
C ARG A 58 2.65 -4.45 2.99
N ILE A 59 2.20 -3.55 2.10
CA ILE A 59 1.41 -2.38 2.47
C ILE A 59 0.07 -2.79 3.11
N ALA A 60 -0.62 -3.77 2.52
CA ALA A 60 -1.92 -4.21 3.00
C ALA A 60 -1.84 -4.93 4.36
N PHE A 61 -0.85 -5.81 4.52
CA PHE A 61 -0.75 -6.76 5.62
C PHE A 61 0.20 -6.29 6.73
N ASP A 62 1.44 -5.95 6.38
CA ASP A 62 2.47 -5.59 7.36
C ASP A 62 2.21 -4.20 7.93
N CYS A 63 1.83 -3.24 7.08
CA CYS A 63 1.45 -1.90 7.55
C CYS A 63 -0.01 -1.84 8.05
N LYS A 64 -0.82 -2.88 7.79
CA LYS A 64 -2.28 -2.88 7.99
C LYS A 64 -3.02 -1.75 7.25
N MET A 65 -2.40 -1.16 6.23
CA MET A 65 -2.93 -0.01 5.49
C MET A 65 -3.67 -0.45 4.22
N TYR A 66 -4.47 -1.51 4.26
CA TYR A 66 -5.16 -2.01 3.05
C TYR A 66 -6.12 -0.97 2.44
N VAL A 67 -6.60 -0.01 3.23
CA VAL A 67 -7.49 1.08 2.80
C VAL A 67 -6.84 1.98 1.74
N VAL A 68 -5.51 2.19 1.78
CA VAL A 68 -4.81 3.00 0.75
C VAL A 68 -4.88 2.38 -0.65
N LEU A 69 -5.11 1.06 -0.72
CA LEU A 69 -5.24 0.31 -1.96
C LEU A 69 -6.64 0.39 -2.56
N PHE A 70 -7.63 0.92 -1.82
CA PHE A 70 -8.98 1.10 -2.31
C PHE A 70 -9.04 2.28 -3.27
N GLN A 71 -8.70 1.99 -4.53
CA GLN A 71 -8.64 2.93 -5.63
C GLN A 71 -9.38 2.34 -6.83
N VAL A 72 -10.28 3.11 -7.43
CA VAL A 72 -11.03 2.67 -8.63
C VAL A 72 -10.10 2.21 -9.75
N SER A 73 -8.97 2.90 -9.95
CA SER A 73 -8.01 2.52 -11.00
C SER A 73 -7.38 1.14 -10.79
N ILE A 74 -7.19 0.74 -9.54
CA ILE A 74 -6.67 -0.59 -9.18
C ILE A 74 -7.79 -1.62 -9.32
N PHE A 75 -9.01 -1.31 -8.88
CA PHE A 75 -10.16 -2.21 -9.03
C PHE A 75 -10.51 -2.51 -10.50
N LYS A 76 -10.42 -1.53 -11.39
CA LYS A 76 -10.54 -1.77 -12.85
C LYS A 76 -9.48 -2.73 -13.38
N THR A 77 -8.29 -2.74 -12.76
CA THR A 77 -7.23 -3.70 -13.11
C THR A 77 -7.54 -5.07 -12.56
N PHE A 78 -8.07 -5.17 -11.34
CA PHE A 78 -8.54 -6.43 -10.76
C PHE A 78 -9.65 -7.08 -11.59
N ASP A 79 -10.61 -6.30 -12.10
CA ASP A 79 -11.65 -6.79 -13.00
C ASP A 79 -11.06 -7.50 -14.23
N ARG A 80 -10.06 -6.87 -14.88
CA ARG A 80 -9.33 -7.50 -15.99
C ARG A 80 -8.58 -8.76 -15.58
N ILE A 81 -7.96 -8.76 -14.39
CA ILE A 81 -7.25 -9.92 -13.83
C ILE A 81 -8.23 -11.08 -13.60
N PHE A 82 -9.43 -10.81 -13.07
CA PHE A 82 -10.47 -11.82 -12.87
C PHE A 82 -10.98 -12.39 -14.19
N ALA A 83 -11.10 -11.57 -15.24
CA ALA A 83 -11.42 -12.06 -16.57
C ALA A 83 -10.36 -12.99 -17.15
N SER A 84 -9.11 -12.90 -16.70
CA SER A 84 -7.99 -13.77 -17.10
C SER A 84 -7.64 -14.85 -16.06
N GLN A 85 -8.55 -15.18 -15.15
CA GLN A 85 -8.28 -16.06 -14.00
C GLN A 85 -7.93 -17.51 -14.37
N GLU A 86 -8.29 -17.95 -15.57
CA GLU A 86 -8.02 -19.31 -16.05
C GLU A 86 -6.52 -19.56 -16.30
N LEU A 87 -5.73 -18.48 -16.43
CA LEU A 87 -4.30 -18.56 -16.66
C LEU A 87 -3.53 -18.75 -15.33
N PRO A 88 -2.80 -19.87 -15.14
CA PRO A 88 -2.12 -20.18 -13.88
C PRO A 88 -1.10 -19.11 -13.44
N GLN A 89 -0.47 -18.45 -14.41
CA GLN A 89 0.50 -17.38 -14.19
C GLN A 89 -0.08 -16.15 -13.46
N TYR A 90 -1.40 -15.98 -13.45
CA TYR A 90 -2.09 -14.88 -12.76
C TYR A 90 -2.77 -15.32 -11.45
N SER A 91 -2.62 -16.57 -11.03
CA SER A 91 -3.23 -17.10 -9.81
C SER A 91 -2.90 -16.29 -8.56
N GLU A 92 -1.66 -15.82 -8.44
CA GLU A 92 -1.23 -14.95 -7.33
C GLU A 92 -1.94 -13.57 -7.37
N LEU A 93 -2.03 -12.97 -8.55
CA LEU A 93 -2.73 -11.69 -8.77
C LEU A 93 -4.22 -11.83 -8.41
N VAL A 94 -4.87 -12.91 -8.86
CA VAL A 94 -6.27 -13.22 -8.56
C VAL A 94 -6.48 -13.39 -7.06
N ARG A 95 -5.59 -14.12 -6.38
CA ARG A 95 -5.67 -14.32 -4.92
C ARG A 95 -5.54 -13.00 -4.17
N PHE A 96 -4.57 -12.16 -4.55
CA PHE A 96 -4.38 -10.84 -3.94
C PHE A 96 -5.57 -9.92 -4.19
N ALA A 97 -6.04 -9.84 -5.44
CA ALA A 97 -7.20 -9.03 -5.81
C ALA A 97 -8.45 -9.47 -5.03
N THR A 98 -8.69 -10.78 -4.91
CA THR A 98 -9.81 -11.33 -4.14
C THR A 98 -9.75 -10.90 -2.67
N TYR A 99 -8.56 -10.93 -2.07
CA TYR A 99 -8.38 -10.49 -0.69
C TYR A 99 -8.74 -9.01 -0.51
N ILE A 100 -8.20 -8.13 -1.37
CA ILE A 100 -8.46 -6.69 -1.28
C ILE A 100 -9.95 -6.38 -1.49
N MET A 101 -10.58 -7.01 -2.49
CA MET A 101 -12.03 -6.85 -2.74
C MET A 101 -12.88 -7.30 -1.55
N LYS A 102 -12.52 -8.42 -0.91
CA LYS A 102 -13.20 -8.88 0.32
C LYS A 102 -13.08 -7.85 1.45
N GLN A 103 -11.91 -7.27 1.66
CA GLN A 103 -11.75 -6.22 2.68
C GLN A 103 -12.53 -4.95 2.34
N PHE A 104 -12.56 -4.57 1.07
CA PHE A 104 -13.34 -3.43 0.60
C PHE A 104 -14.83 -3.61 0.90
N PHE A 105 -15.41 -4.75 0.52
CA PHE A 105 -16.82 -5.02 0.79
C PHE A 105 -17.11 -5.12 2.30
N LYS A 106 -16.22 -5.78 3.06
CA LYS A 106 -16.35 -5.83 4.53
C LYS A 106 -16.33 -4.44 5.16
N LEU A 107 -15.50 -3.52 4.68
CA LEU A 107 -15.48 -2.16 5.21
C LEU A 107 -16.71 -1.36 4.75
N SER A 108 -17.19 -1.60 3.53
CA SER A 108 -18.37 -0.93 2.98
C SER A 108 -19.67 -1.22 3.73
N THR A 109 -19.76 -2.36 4.43
CA THR A 109 -20.93 -2.66 5.29
C THR A 109 -20.97 -1.80 6.55
N THR A 110 -19.81 -1.33 7.01
CA THR A 110 -19.69 -0.50 8.23
C THR A 110 -19.61 0.98 7.90
N ASN A 111 -18.95 1.34 6.80
CA ASN A 111 -18.74 2.71 6.36
C ASN A 111 -19.03 2.84 4.86
N ILE A 112 -20.24 3.30 4.52
CA ILE A 112 -20.66 3.49 3.13
C ILE A 112 -19.86 4.59 2.40
N GLY A 113 -19.21 5.48 3.15
CA GLY A 113 -18.34 6.53 2.60
C GLY A 113 -17.11 5.97 1.86
N VAL A 114 -16.75 4.71 2.11
CA VAL A 114 -15.62 4.03 1.45
C VAL A 114 -15.74 4.01 -0.08
N PHE A 115 -16.95 4.00 -0.63
CA PHE A 115 -17.16 4.10 -2.08
C PHE A 115 -16.75 5.47 -2.65
N VAL A 116 -17.10 6.54 -1.95
CA VAL A 116 -16.71 7.92 -2.33
C VAL A 116 -15.21 8.08 -2.17
N GLU A 117 -14.68 7.60 -1.05
CA GLU A 117 -13.25 7.62 -0.76
C GLU A 117 -12.43 6.86 -1.81
N ALA A 118 -12.96 5.79 -2.41
CA ALA A 118 -12.28 5.05 -3.47
C ALA A 118 -12.00 5.89 -4.73
N LEU A 119 -12.68 7.03 -4.89
CA LEU A 119 -12.47 7.98 -5.99
C LEU A 119 -11.22 8.83 -5.80
N PHE A 120 -10.73 8.99 -4.56
CA PHE A 120 -9.63 9.88 -4.21
C PHE A 120 -8.41 9.12 -3.69
N TRP A 121 -7.21 9.61 -4.00
CA TRP A 121 -5.96 9.09 -3.44
C TRP A 121 -5.87 9.48 -1.97
N LYS A 122 -5.86 8.47 -1.10
CA LYS A 122 -5.86 8.66 0.35
C LYS A 122 -4.45 8.89 0.87
N THR A 123 -4.27 9.81 1.79
CA THR A 123 -3.06 9.89 2.61
C THR A 123 -3.08 8.82 3.71
N SER A 124 -1.94 8.55 4.35
CA SER A 124 -1.86 7.62 5.48
C SER A 124 -2.79 8.03 6.64
N LYS A 125 -3.05 9.34 6.79
CA LYS A 125 -3.97 9.89 7.78
C LYS A 125 -5.43 9.55 7.44
N ASP A 126 -5.83 9.79 6.19
CA ASP A 126 -7.19 9.49 5.73
C ASP A 126 -7.48 7.99 5.83
N ALA A 127 -6.51 7.13 5.48
CA ALA A 127 -6.66 5.69 5.61
C ALA A 127 -6.88 5.23 7.06
N TYR A 128 -6.24 5.88 8.04
CA TYR A 128 -6.49 5.60 9.46
C TYR A 128 -7.89 6.05 9.90
N GLU A 129 -8.34 7.23 9.47
CA GLU A 129 -9.68 7.74 9.78
C GLU A 129 -10.79 6.89 9.14
N ILE A 130 -10.56 6.35 7.94
CA ILE A 130 -11.54 5.51 7.26
C ILE A 130 -11.69 4.14 7.95
N GLU A 131 -10.62 3.60 8.54
CA GLU A 131 -10.65 2.33 9.28
C GLU A 131 -11.23 2.49 10.69
N ASN A 132 -10.87 3.56 11.40
CA ASN A 132 -11.23 3.76 12.81
C ASN A 132 -12.41 4.73 13.03
N GLY A 133 -12.99 5.26 11.96
CA GLY A 133 -14.06 6.24 11.98
C GLY A 133 -13.56 7.69 11.84
N TYR A 134 -14.31 8.49 11.07
CA TYR A 134 -14.01 9.90 10.83
C TYR A 134 -14.00 10.68 12.16
N GLY A 135 -12.93 11.45 12.41
CA GLY A 135 -12.75 12.22 13.65
C GLY A 135 -11.88 11.54 14.72
N SER A 136 -11.45 10.29 14.52
CA SER A 136 -10.54 9.56 15.44
C SER A 136 -9.14 10.17 15.55
N TYR A 137 -8.66 10.89 14.52
CA TYR A 137 -7.33 11.50 14.52
C TYR A 137 -7.20 12.75 15.39
N LYS A 138 -8.30 13.34 15.88
CA LYS A 138 -8.22 14.50 16.79
C LYS A 138 -7.87 14.14 18.24
N ASN A 139 -7.82 12.83 18.57
CA ASN A 139 -7.61 12.34 19.93
C ASN A 139 -6.32 11.50 20.10
N VAL A 140 -5.32 11.66 19.24
CA VAL A 140 -3.99 11.04 19.38
C VAL A 140 -2.91 12.10 19.41
#